data_AF-A0A2V9VR91-F1
#
_entry.id   AF-A0A2V9VR91-F1
#
_cell.length_a   1.000
_cell.length_b   1.000
_cell.length_c   1.000
_cell.angle_alpha   90.00
_cell.angle_beta   90.00
_cell.angle_gamma   90.00
#
_symmetry.space_group_name_H-M   'P 1'
#
loop_
_entity.id
_entity.type
_entity.pdbx_description
1 polymer ?
#
loop_
_entity_poly.entity_id
_entity_poly.type
_entity_poly.pdbx_seq_one_letter_code
_entity_poly.pdbx_strand_id
1 'polypeptide(L)'
;MEVPKAGELRQQLRAKLPEAMVPTSYWRIERMPLLPSGKVNRAELGGAGGVLLGDEQEQVGARNEVEAKLAEIWRELLKVEQVGMEQNFFELGGHSLLVLQLTARIRRSLEVELPVRSVFEAPTIAGLAMEVDKARALGLKPRTPIVQPRLRTPAIEQPTDDALLLQLEELTAEEATNLLKTMLDEKGSLKFDLSRLQPPA
;
A
#
# COMPACT_ATOMS: atom_id res chain seq x y z
N MET A 1 23.56 24.37 18.95
CA MET A 1 22.96 23.02 19.05
C MET A 1 22.70 22.57 17.62
N GLU A 2 23.32 21.48 17.19
CA GLU A 2 23.00 20.86 15.89
C GLU A 2 21.53 20.43 15.88
N VAL A 3 20.86 20.71 14.77
CA VAL A 3 19.47 20.30 14.56
C VAL A 3 19.49 18.83 14.15
N PRO A 4 18.82 17.93 14.88
CA PRO A 4 18.79 16.52 14.51
C PRO A 4 18.14 16.32 13.15
N LYS A 5 18.71 15.42 12.34
CA LYS A 5 18.17 15.11 11.02
C LYS A 5 16.91 14.24 11.13
N ALA A 6 16.07 14.23 10.11
CA ALA A 6 14.83 13.44 10.12
C ALA A 6 15.08 11.94 10.39
N GLY A 7 16.10 11.36 9.75
CA GLY A 7 16.47 9.96 9.91
C GLY A 7 16.91 9.60 11.33
N GLU A 8 17.62 10.49 12.02
CA GLU A 8 18.00 10.30 13.42
C GLU A 8 16.77 10.27 14.34
N LEU A 9 15.85 11.23 14.14
CA LEU A 9 14.57 11.27 14.87
C LEU A 9 13.75 10.00 14.60
N ARG A 10 13.68 9.57 13.34
CA ARG A 10 12.96 8.36 12.93
C ARG A 10 13.57 7.12 13.58
N GLN A 11 14.90 6.99 13.60
CA GLN A 11 15.59 5.86 14.22
C GLN A 11 15.34 5.80 15.73
N GLN A 12 15.38 6.95 16.41
CA GLN A 12 15.06 7.04 17.83
C GLN A 12 13.60 6.65 18.13
N LEU A 13 12.66 7.03 17.26
CA LEU A 13 11.25 6.68 17.41
C LEU A 13 10.99 5.19 17.12
N ARG A 14 11.63 4.60 16.11
CA ARG A 14 11.54 3.15 15.82
C ARG A 14 11.99 2.26 16.97
N ALA A 15 12.94 2.72 17.79
CA ALA A 15 13.36 2.00 18.99
C ALA A 15 12.30 1.96 20.10
N LYS A 16 11.28 2.82 20.04
CA LYS A 16 10.26 2.98 21.10
C LYS A 16 8.83 2.76 20.63
N LEU A 17 8.57 2.86 19.33
CA LEU A 17 7.24 2.81 18.73
C LEU A 17 7.14 1.73 17.67
N PRO A 18 5.97 1.07 17.52
CA PRO A 18 5.67 0.25 16.36
C PRO A 18 5.78 1.06 15.06
N GLU A 19 6.14 0.38 13.97
CA GLU A 19 6.37 1.02 12.67
C GLU A 19 5.18 1.87 12.19
N ALA A 20 3.94 1.40 12.43
CA ALA A 20 2.72 2.12 12.06
C ALA A 20 2.50 3.45 12.81
N MET A 21 3.24 3.72 13.88
CA MET A 21 3.17 4.95 14.67
C MET A 21 4.33 5.91 14.39
N VAL A 22 5.30 5.50 13.57
CA VAL A 22 6.46 6.32 13.22
C VAL A 22 6.04 7.33 12.15
N PRO A 23 6.18 8.64 12.41
CA PRO A 23 5.84 9.67 11.42
C PRO A 23 6.69 9.54 10.17
N THR A 24 6.03 9.74 9.02
CA THR A 24 6.67 9.76 7.70
C THR A 24 7.41 11.06 7.42
N SER A 25 6.89 12.18 7.93
CA SER A 25 7.42 13.53 7.68
C SER A 25 7.71 14.28 8.97
N TYR A 26 8.85 14.99 9.01
CA TYR A 26 9.29 15.79 10.15
C TYR A 26 9.41 17.25 9.72
N TRP A 27 8.79 18.15 10.48
CA TRP A 27 8.77 19.58 10.18
C TRP A 27 9.47 20.35 11.30
N ARG A 28 10.43 21.19 10.94
CA ARG A 28 11.05 22.14 11.85
C ARG A 28 10.28 23.45 11.80
N ILE A 29 9.66 23.82 12.91
CA ILE A 29 9.02 25.13 13.11
C ILE A 29 9.75 25.87 14.22
N GLU A 30 9.89 27.19 14.09
CA GLU A 30 10.56 28.01 15.12
C GLU A 30 9.64 28.28 16.32
N ARG A 31 8.33 28.35 16.07
CA ARG A 31 7.32 28.60 17.09
C ARG A 31 6.04 27.83 16.77
N MET A 32 5.42 27.29 17.81
CA MET A 32 4.10 26.65 17.70
C MET A 32 3.04 27.71 17.35
N PRO A 33 2.32 27.59 16.22
CA PRO A 33 1.21 28.48 15.92
C PRO A 33 0.07 28.19 16.89
N LEU A 34 -0.43 29.24 17.54
CA LEU A 34 -1.50 29.14 18.54
C LEU A 34 -2.69 29.96 18.07
N LEU A 35 -3.89 29.44 18.29
CA LEU A 35 -5.13 30.19 18.22
C LEU A 35 -5.16 31.24 19.35
N PRO A 36 -6.00 32.29 19.25
CA PRO A 36 -6.23 33.24 20.35
C PRO A 36 -6.65 32.57 21.67
N SER A 37 -7.21 31.37 21.60
CA SER A 37 -7.57 30.53 22.75
C SER A 37 -6.39 29.81 23.40
N GLY A 38 -5.16 29.94 22.87
CA GLY A 38 -3.96 29.25 23.33
C GLY A 38 -3.82 27.80 22.84
N LYS A 39 -4.81 27.27 22.11
CA LYS A 39 -4.73 25.93 21.48
C LYS A 39 -3.86 25.96 20.24
N VAL A 40 -3.19 24.86 19.92
CA VAL A 40 -2.38 24.74 18.69
C VAL A 40 -3.27 24.91 17.45
N ASN A 41 -2.89 25.83 16.57
CA ASN A 41 -3.55 26.03 15.29
C ASN A 41 -3.00 25.02 14.27
N ARG A 42 -3.68 23.87 14.14
CA ARG A 42 -3.23 22.79 13.24
C ARG A 42 -3.24 23.19 11.76
N ALA A 43 -4.14 24.10 11.35
CA ALA A 43 -4.22 24.55 9.96
C ALA A 43 -2.96 25.33 9.55
N GLU A 44 -2.37 26.08 10.48
CA GLU A 44 -1.17 26.85 10.22
C GLU A 44 0.12 26.01 10.29
N LEU A 45 0.09 24.80 10.86
CA LEU A 45 1.30 23.96 10.93
C LEU A 45 1.88 23.61 9.56
N GLY A 46 1.04 23.40 8.55
CA GLY A 46 1.47 23.12 7.18
C GLY A 46 1.88 24.36 6.39
N GLY A 47 1.51 25.57 6.84
CA GLY A 47 1.76 26.84 6.15
C GLY A 47 2.75 27.79 6.84
N ALA A 48 3.11 27.53 8.11
CA ALA A 48 3.88 28.44 8.95
C ALA A 48 5.39 28.43 8.69
N GLY A 49 5.81 28.36 7.42
CA GLY A 49 7.24 28.39 7.05
C GLY A 49 8.07 27.27 7.66
N GLY A 50 7.41 26.18 8.08
CA GLY A 50 8.07 25.01 8.62
C GLY A 50 8.97 24.40 7.55
N VAL A 51 10.25 24.25 7.85
CA VAL A 51 11.18 23.61 6.94
C VAL A 51 11.00 22.11 7.11
N LEU A 52 10.59 21.43 6.04
CA LEU A 52 10.58 19.97 6.01
C LEU A 52 12.01 19.50 6.25
N LEU A 53 12.23 18.72 7.31
CA LEU A 53 13.51 18.08 7.56
C LEU A 53 13.64 16.95 6.54
N GLY A 54 14.39 17.21 5.47
CA GLY A 54 14.77 16.18 4.51
C GLY A 54 15.76 15.21 5.16
N ASP A 55 15.63 13.93 4.83
CA ASP A 55 16.77 13.03 4.92
C ASP A 55 17.77 13.48 3.85
N GLU A 56 18.83 14.17 4.25
CA GLU A 56 20.05 14.31 3.44
C GLU A 56 20.80 12.96 3.38
N GLN A 57 20.07 11.85 3.29
CA GLN A 57 20.63 10.69 2.61
C GLN A 57 20.69 11.10 1.15
N GLU A 58 21.84 11.69 0.81
CA GLU A 58 22.43 11.79 -0.52
C GLU A 58 21.37 11.55 -1.60
N GLN A 59 20.78 12.63 -2.15
CA GLN A 59 19.97 12.56 -3.36
C GLN A 59 20.88 12.12 -4.51
N VAL A 60 21.31 10.86 -4.47
CA VAL A 60 22.03 10.21 -5.54
C VAL A 60 20.98 10.04 -6.63
N GLY A 61 21.23 10.68 -7.78
CA GLY A 61 20.42 10.46 -8.97
C GLY A 61 20.44 8.98 -9.36
N ALA A 62 19.50 8.58 -10.22
CA ALA A 62 19.45 7.22 -10.73
C ALA A 62 20.80 6.85 -11.35
N ARG A 63 21.40 5.77 -10.85
CA ARG A 63 22.69 5.25 -11.29
C ARG A 63 22.55 4.47 -12.59
N ASN A 64 21.41 3.78 -12.73
CA ASN A 64 21.11 2.87 -13.83
C ASN A 64 19.74 3.18 -14.48
N GLU A 65 19.52 2.69 -15.70
CA GLU A 65 18.25 2.86 -16.42
C GLU A 65 17.05 2.25 -15.67
N VAL A 66 17.26 1.14 -14.95
CA VAL A 66 16.23 0.49 -14.13
C VAL A 66 15.78 1.43 -13.00
N GLU A 67 16.74 2.04 -12.29
CA GLU A 67 16.44 3.00 -11.22
C GLU A 67 15.70 4.23 -11.76
N ALA A 68 16.10 4.74 -12.92
CA ALA A 68 15.44 5.88 -13.56
C ALA A 68 13.96 5.57 -13.90
N LYS A 69 13.71 4.36 -14.43
CA LYS A 69 12.36 3.91 -14.77
C LYS A 69 11.50 3.67 -13.52
N LEU A 70 12.08 3.09 -12.47
CA LEU A 70 11.41 2.91 -11.19
C LEU A 70 11.06 4.26 -10.55
N ALA A 71 11.99 5.23 -10.59
CA ALA A 71 11.75 6.59 -10.09
C ALA A 71 10.62 7.30 -10.85
N GLU A 72 10.54 7.13 -12.17
CA GLU A 72 9.42 7.62 -12.97
C GLU A 72 8.08 7.02 -12.53
N ILE A 73 8.01 5.69 -12.42
CA ILE A 73 6.79 5.00 -11.98
C ILE A 73 6.37 5.45 -10.57
N TRP A 74 7.33 5.64 -9.66
CA TRP A 74 7.05 6.09 -8.30
C TRP A 74 6.53 7.52 -8.26
N ARG A 75 7.13 8.45 -9.01
CA ARG A 75 6.65 9.84 -9.10
C ARG A 75 5.20 9.90 -9.58
N GLU A 76 4.83 9.09 -10.57
CA GLU A 76 3.46 9.02 -11.06
C GLU A 76 2.48 8.43 -10.03
N LEU A 77 2.89 7.38 -9.30
CA LEU A 77 2.05 6.71 -8.32
C LEU A 77 1.86 7.54 -7.04
N LEU A 78 2.94 8.12 -6.53
CA LEU A 78 2.96 8.88 -5.28
C LEU A 78 2.62 10.36 -5.48
N LYS A 79 2.56 10.84 -6.73
CA LYS A 79 2.31 12.25 -7.10
C LYS A 79 3.31 13.22 -6.48
N VAL A 80 4.59 12.85 -6.52
CA VAL A 80 5.71 13.66 -5.99
C VAL A 80 6.63 14.09 -7.13
N GLU A 81 7.23 15.28 -7.01
CA GLU A 81 8.11 15.81 -8.07
C GLU A 81 9.45 15.07 -8.16
N GLN A 82 10.00 14.67 -7.01
CA GLN A 82 11.29 13.97 -6.93
C GLN A 82 11.24 12.88 -5.87
N VAL A 83 11.98 11.80 -6.12
CA VAL A 83 12.15 10.66 -5.22
C VAL A 83 13.64 10.34 -5.14
N GLY A 84 14.17 10.17 -3.93
CA GLY A 84 15.54 9.71 -3.71
C GLY A 84 15.67 8.20 -3.89
N MET A 85 16.82 7.71 -4.38
CA MET A 85 16.99 6.28 -4.68
C MET A 85 16.94 5.38 -3.44
N GLU A 86 17.36 5.91 -2.29
CA GLU A 86 17.32 5.24 -0.99
C GLU A 86 16.08 5.59 -0.15
N GLN A 87 15.17 6.43 -0.68
CA GLN A 87 13.94 6.76 0.04
C GLN A 87 12.98 5.58 0.08
N ASN A 88 12.39 5.37 1.24
CA ASN A 88 11.46 4.27 1.47
C ASN A 88 10.07 4.60 0.88
N PHE A 89 9.54 3.68 0.08
CA PHE A 89 8.22 3.77 -0.58
C PHE A 89 7.08 4.09 0.40
N PHE A 90 7.08 3.42 1.55
CA PHE A 90 6.03 3.54 2.56
C PHE A 90 6.15 4.85 3.34
N GLU A 91 7.37 5.37 3.49
CA GLU A 91 7.60 6.69 4.09
C GLU A 91 7.09 7.82 3.18
N LEU A 92 7.04 7.60 1.86
CA LEU A 92 6.45 8.55 0.91
C LEU A 92 4.93 8.45 0.79
N GLY A 93 4.27 7.65 1.63
CA GLY A 93 2.82 7.43 1.59
C GLY A 93 2.38 6.24 0.74
N GLY A 94 3.31 5.36 0.35
CA GLY A 94 3.01 4.09 -0.30
C GLY A 94 2.15 3.17 0.58
N HIS A 95 1.17 2.51 -0.01
CA HIS A 95 0.29 1.54 0.67
C HIS A 95 -0.04 0.34 -0.23
N SER A 96 -0.75 -0.66 0.30
CA SER A 96 -1.00 -1.95 -0.35
C SER A 96 -1.51 -1.87 -1.79
N LEU A 97 -2.50 -1.02 -2.08
CA LEU A 97 -3.01 -0.81 -3.44
C LEU A 97 -1.94 -0.21 -4.36
N LEU A 98 -1.15 0.76 -3.88
CA LEU A 98 -0.06 1.34 -4.67
C LEU A 98 1.05 0.31 -4.92
N VAL A 99 1.31 -0.60 -3.97
CA VAL A 99 2.24 -1.72 -4.18
C VAL A 99 1.75 -2.64 -5.31
N LEU A 100 0.45 -2.99 -5.33
CA LEU A 100 -0.11 -3.78 -6.44
C LEU A 100 -0.01 -3.04 -7.79
N GLN A 101 -0.28 -1.74 -7.80
CA GLN A 101 -0.15 -0.93 -9.02
C GLN A 101 1.31 -0.80 -9.47
N LEU A 102 2.25 -0.67 -8.53
CA LEU A 102 3.67 -0.62 -8.77
C LEU A 102 4.17 -1.91 -9.44
N THR A 103 3.85 -3.08 -8.87
CA THR A 103 4.28 -4.36 -9.44
C THR A 103 3.67 -4.60 -10.83
N ALA A 104 2.42 -4.20 -11.04
CA ALA A 104 1.79 -4.27 -12.37
C ALA A 104 2.48 -3.36 -13.41
N ARG A 105 2.90 -2.15 -13.02
CA ARG A 105 3.63 -1.22 -13.90
C ARG A 105 5.05 -1.68 -14.17
N ILE A 106 5.76 -2.22 -13.17
CA ILE A 106 7.08 -2.84 -13.34
C ILE A 106 7.00 -3.97 -14.36
N ARG A 107 6.00 -4.86 -14.21
CA ARG A 107 5.75 -5.96 -15.15
C ARG A 107 5.60 -5.47 -16.59
N ARG A 108 4.85 -4.40 -16.82
CA ARG A 108 4.62 -3.85 -18.17
C ARG A 108 5.83 -3.11 -18.74
N SER A 109 6.56 -2.37 -17.90
CA SER A 109 7.59 -1.41 -18.34
C SER A 109 9.00 -2.00 -18.40
N LEU A 110 9.28 -3.01 -17.56
CA LEU A 110 10.59 -3.64 -17.43
C LEU A 110 10.57 -5.11 -17.84
N GLU A 111 9.40 -5.66 -18.20
CA GLU A 111 9.18 -7.04 -18.62
C GLU A 111 9.67 -8.08 -17.59
N VAL A 112 9.47 -7.77 -16.31
CA VAL A 112 9.92 -8.58 -15.18
C VAL A 112 8.78 -8.77 -14.19
N GLU A 113 8.58 -9.99 -13.72
CA GLU A 113 7.58 -10.28 -12.69
C GLU A 113 8.25 -10.33 -11.31
N LEU A 114 7.89 -9.38 -10.45
CA LEU A 114 8.32 -9.36 -9.05
C LEU A 114 7.16 -9.76 -8.13
N PRO A 115 7.39 -10.65 -7.15
CA PRO A 115 6.39 -10.89 -6.13
C PRO A 115 6.17 -9.61 -5.30
N VAL A 116 4.93 -9.38 -4.87
CA VAL A 116 4.55 -8.23 -4.03
C VAL A 116 5.43 -8.12 -2.79
N ARG A 117 5.84 -9.26 -2.23
CA ARG A 117 6.76 -9.33 -1.08
C ARG A 117 8.06 -8.56 -1.31
N SER A 118 8.61 -8.55 -2.53
CA SER A 118 9.89 -7.87 -2.83
C SER A 118 9.83 -6.37 -2.54
N VAL A 119 8.67 -5.74 -2.72
CA VAL A 119 8.47 -4.31 -2.41
C VAL A 119 8.54 -4.04 -0.91
N PHE A 120 8.16 -5.01 -0.07
CA PHE A 120 8.27 -4.90 1.37
C PHE A 120 9.67 -5.22 1.88
N GLU A 121 10.36 -6.19 1.26
CA GLU A 121 11.72 -6.57 1.64
C GLU A 121 12.77 -5.53 1.20
N ALA A 122 12.56 -4.92 0.03
CA ALA A 122 13.43 -3.90 -0.53
C ALA A 122 12.61 -2.64 -0.85
N PRO A 123 12.21 -1.84 0.16
CA PRO A 123 11.27 -0.75 -0.01
C PRO A 123 11.89 0.53 -0.60
N THR A 124 13.08 0.48 -1.20
CA THR A 124 13.77 1.61 -1.83
C THR A 124 13.90 1.38 -3.33
N ILE A 125 14.12 2.43 -4.13
CA ILE A 125 14.33 2.27 -5.58
C ILE A 125 15.61 1.48 -5.85
N ALA A 126 16.69 1.77 -5.13
CA ALA A 126 17.95 1.04 -5.24
C ALA A 126 17.77 -0.45 -4.90
N GLY A 127 17.06 -0.76 -3.81
CA GLY A 127 16.75 -2.13 -3.43
C GLY A 127 15.87 -2.85 -4.46
N LEU A 128 14.82 -2.20 -4.96
CA LEU A 128 13.96 -2.77 -6.00
C LEU A 128 14.71 -2.98 -7.31
N ALA A 129 15.62 -2.09 -7.69
CA ALA A 129 16.43 -2.26 -8.89
C ALA A 129 17.27 -3.54 -8.82
N MET A 130 17.86 -3.83 -7.65
CA MET A 130 18.57 -5.10 -7.41
C MET A 130 17.64 -6.31 -7.53
N GLU A 131 16.41 -6.23 -7.03
CA GLU A 131 15.43 -7.32 -7.17
C GLU A 131 15.00 -7.53 -8.63
N VAL A 132 14.84 -6.44 -9.40
CA VAL A 132 14.60 -6.51 -10.84
C VAL A 132 15.74 -7.22 -11.55
N ASP A 133 16.99 -6.86 -11.26
CA ASP A 133 18.16 -7.45 -11.91
C ASP A 133 18.34 -8.94 -11.54
N LYS A 134 18.09 -9.30 -10.28
CA LYS A 134 18.04 -10.72 -9.85
C LYS A 134 16.95 -11.48 -10.59
N ALA A 135 15.75 -10.92 -10.70
CA ALA A 135 14.64 -11.56 -11.39
C ALA A 135 14.92 -11.73 -12.90
N ARG A 136 15.60 -10.77 -13.53
CA ARG A 136 16.10 -10.90 -14.91
C ARG A 136 17.11 -12.02 -15.06
N ALA A 137 18.08 -12.11 -14.14
CA ALA A 137 19.09 -13.16 -14.14
C ALA A 137 18.46 -14.56 -13.97
N LEU A 138 17.39 -14.66 -13.17
CA LEU A 138 16.62 -15.89 -12.98
C LEU A 138 15.62 -16.18 -14.13
N GLY A 139 15.50 -15.30 -15.11
CA GLY A 139 14.58 -15.46 -16.24
C GLY A 139 13.10 -15.41 -15.85
N LEU A 140 12.77 -14.73 -14.74
CA LEU A 140 11.39 -14.54 -14.26
C LEU A 140 10.64 -13.56 -15.18
N LYS A 141 10.18 -14.08 -16.31
CA LYS A 141 9.37 -13.36 -17.27
C LYS A 141 7.91 -13.28 -16.81
N PRO A 142 7.19 -12.21 -17.18
CA PRO A 142 5.76 -12.09 -16.95
C PRO A 142 5.04 -13.32 -17.47
N ARG A 143 4.35 -14.05 -16.58
CA ARG A 143 3.48 -15.15 -16.99
C ARG A 143 2.39 -14.58 -17.88
N THR A 144 2.39 -14.94 -19.16
CA THR A 144 1.21 -14.77 -20.00
C THR A 144 0.10 -15.61 -19.38
N PRO A 145 -1.07 -15.02 -19.04
CA PRO A 145 -2.18 -15.84 -18.59
C PRO A 145 -2.48 -16.82 -19.72
N ILE A 146 -2.36 -18.11 -19.44
CA ILE A 146 -2.81 -19.15 -20.33
C ILE A 146 -4.33 -19.08 -20.30
N VAL A 147 -4.92 -18.21 -21.12
CA VAL A 147 -6.35 -18.22 -21.40
C VAL A 147 -6.58 -19.31 -22.43
N GLN A 148 -6.54 -20.56 -21.99
CA GLN A 148 -7.10 -21.64 -22.80
C GLN A 148 -8.63 -21.56 -22.64
N PRO A 149 -9.39 -21.44 -23.73
CA PRO A 149 -10.82 -21.67 -23.68
C PRO A 149 -11.03 -23.07 -23.11
N ARG A 150 -11.54 -23.18 -21.87
CA ARG A 150 -11.93 -24.48 -21.33
C ARG A 150 -13.11 -24.96 -22.16
N LEU A 151 -12.88 -25.96 -23.00
CA LEU A 151 -13.98 -26.76 -23.54
C LEU A 151 -14.62 -27.45 -22.32
N ARG A 152 -15.88 -27.13 -22.06
CA ARG A 152 -16.65 -27.61 -20.90
C ARG A 152 -16.80 -29.13 -21.00
N THR A 153 -15.89 -29.89 -20.40
CA THR A 153 -16.09 -31.32 -20.14
C THR A 153 -16.93 -31.49 -18.89
N PRO A 154 -18.02 -32.28 -18.92
CA PRO A 154 -18.81 -32.56 -17.73
C PRO A 154 -18.05 -33.58 -16.87
N ALA A 155 -17.19 -33.09 -15.99
CA ALA A 155 -16.60 -33.88 -14.92
C ALA A 155 -16.87 -33.17 -13.59
N ILE A 156 -17.18 -33.97 -12.58
CA ILE A 156 -17.63 -33.56 -11.24
C ILE A 156 -16.59 -32.61 -10.62
N GLU A 157 -16.88 -31.30 -10.64
CA GLU A 157 -16.06 -30.28 -10.00
C GLU A 157 -16.57 -30.06 -8.56
N GLN A 158 -15.66 -30.03 -7.59
CA GLN A 158 -15.96 -29.48 -6.27
C GLN A 158 -16.56 -28.08 -6.43
N PRO A 159 -17.52 -27.67 -5.58
CA PRO A 159 -18.23 -26.42 -5.77
C PRO A 159 -17.24 -25.26 -5.86
N THR A 160 -17.16 -24.66 -7.04
CA THR A 160 -16.44 -23.41 -7.29
C THR A 160 -17.20 -22.27 -6.61
N ASP A 161 -16.54 -21.12 -6.42
CA ASP A 161 -17.20 -19.92 -5.88
C ASP A 161 -18.48 -19.57 -6.67
N ASP A 162 -18.50 -19.83 -7.97
CA ASP A 162 -19.67 -19.66 -8.84
C ASP A 162 -20.81 -20.65 -8.54
N ALA A 163 -20.49 -21.89 -8.17
CA ALA A 163 -21.48 -22.89 -7.76
C ALA A 163 -22.07 -22.56 -6.38
N LEU A 164 -21.25 -22.01 -5.48
CA LEU A 164 -21.71 -21.47 -4.20
C LEU A 164 -22.59 -20.23 -4.40
N LEU A 165 -22.24 -19.35 -5.33
CA LEU A 165 -23.06 -18.18 -5.71
C LEU A 165 -24.43 -18.57 -6.27
N LEU A 166 -24.50 -19.62 -7.09
CA LEU A 166 -25.77 -20.17 -7.59
C LEU A 166 -26.62 -20.77 -6.46
N GLN A 167 -26.00 -21.40 -5.46
CA GLN A 167 -26.69 -21.87 -4.26
C GLN A 167 -27.22 -20.71 -3.40
N LEU A 168 -26.60 -19.53 -3.47
CA LEU A 168 -27.10 -18.34 -2.79
C LEU A 168 -28.36 -17.76 -3.47
N GLU A 169 -28.58 -18.00 -4.76
CA GLU A 169 -29.79 -17.55 -5.47
C GLU A 169 -31.04 -18.36 -5.08
N GLU A 170 -30.86 -19.59 -4.59
CA GLU A 170 -31.96 -20.46 -4.12
C GLU A 170 -32.32 -20.24 -2.65
N LEU A 171 -31.56 -19.44 -1.91
CA LEU A 171 -31.84 -19.13 -0.52
C LEU A 171 -33.09 -18.26 -0.40
N THR A 172 -34.01 -18.67 0.46
CA THR A 172 -35.09 -17.79 0.88
C THR A 172 -34.53 -16.61 1.68
N ALA A 173 -35.26 -15.49 1.70
CA ALA A 173 -34.85 -14.30 2.43
C ALA A 173 -34.56 -14.58 3.92
N GLU A 174 -35.28 -15.54 4.52
CA GLU A 174 -35.08 -15.95 5.92
C GLU A 174 -33.76 -16.71 6.11
N GLU A 175 -33.42 -17.63 5.20
CA GLU A 175 -32.19 -18.41 5.25
C GLU A 175 -30.95 -17.54 4.98
N ALA A 176 -31.04 -16.63 4.01
CA ALA A 176 -29.98 -15.65 3.73
C ALA A 176 -29.71 -14.75 4.94
N THR A 177 -30.78 -14.33 5.64
CA THR A 177 -30.66 -13.48 6.84
C THR A 177 -30.02 -14.24 8.01
N ASN A 178 -30.37 -15.51 8.18
CA ASN A 178 -29.78 -16.34 9.24
C ASN A 178 -28.30 -16.65 8.96
N LEU A 179 -27.92 -16.91 7.70
CA LEU A 179 -26.53 -17.13 7.31
C LEU A 179 -25.68 -15.88 7.52
N LEU A 180 -26.20 -14.70 7.13
CA LEU A 180 -25.57 -13.40 7.43
C LEU A 180 -25.41 -13.18 8.93
N LYS A 181 -26.43 -13.49 9.75
CA LYS A 181 -26.32 -13.42 11.22
C LYS A 181 -25.22 -14.32 11.74
N THR A 182 -25.14 -15.57 11.29
CA THR A 182 -24.10 -16.51 11.72
C THR A 182 -22.69 -16.02 11.34
N MET A 183 -22.49 -15.52 10.11
CA MET A 183 -21.19 -14.97 9.68
C MET A 183 -20.80 -13.70 10.43
N LEU A 184 -21.77 -12.86 10.79
CA LEU A 184 -21.53 -11.63 11.56
C LEU A 184 -21.30 -11.93 13.06
N ASP A 185 -21.89 -12.99 13.59
CA ASP A 185 -21.73 -13.42 14.99
C ASP A 185 -20.47 -14.27 15.24
N GLU A 186 -19.86 -14.90 14.21
CA GLU A 186 -18.63 -15.70 14.39
C GLU A 186 -17.43 -14.92 14.95
N LYS A 187 -17.47 -13.58 14.91
CA LYS A 187 -16.49 -12.71 15.60
C LYS A 187 -17.03 -11.97 16.83
N GLY A 188 -18.24 -12.26 17.29
CA GLY A 188 -18.81 -11.78 18.56
C GLY A 188 -18.81 -10.26 18.79
N SER A 189 -18.55 -9.45 17.76
CA SER A 189 -18.21 -8.02 17.93
C SER A 189 -19.16 -7.06 17.23
N LEU A 190 -20.16 -7.54 16.48
CA LEU A 190 -21.04 -6.68 15.69
C LEU A 190 -22.50 -7.04 15.91
N LYS A 191 -23.12 -6.41 16.91
CA LYS A 191 -24.58 -6.43 17.09
C LYS A 191 -25.24 -5.53 16.03
N PHE A 192 -25.52 -6.08 14.86
CA PHE A 192 -26.35 -5.40 13.86
C PHE A 192 -27.83 -5.70 14.12
N ASP A 193 -28.64 -4.65 14.30
CA ASP A 193 -30.09 -4.77 14.39
C ASP A 193 -30.69 -4.92 12.97
N LEU A 194 -30.71 -6.17 12.49
CA LEU A 194 -31.17 -6.54 11.15
C LEU A 194 -32.71 -6.57 11.04
N SER A 195 -33.45 -6.23 12.10
CA SER A 195 -34.92 -6.13 12.11
C SER A 195 -35.48 -5.08 11.13
N ARG A 196 -34.62 -4.20 10.62
CA ARG A 196 -34.96 -3.11 9.69
C ARG A 196 -34.87 -3.49 8.20
N LEU A 197 -34.29 -4.65 7.88
CA LEU A 197 -34.27 -5.19 6.52
C LEU A 197 -35.55 -5.99 6.30
N GLN A 198 -36.69 -5.32 6.17
CA GLN A 198 -37.88 -5.98 5.62
C GLN A 198 -37.69 -6.13 4.10
N PRO A 199 -38.04 -7.30 3.53
CA PRO A 199 -38.03 -7.46 2.07
C PRO A 199 -39.07 -6.50 1.47
N PRO A 200 -38.79 -5.90 0.28
CA PRO A 200 -39.81 -5.15 -0.43
C PRO A 200 -40.99 -6.08 -0.77
N ALA A 201 -42.21 -5.57 -0.57
CA ALA A 201 -43.47 -6.25 -0.86
C ALA A 201 -43.65 -6.57 -2.35
#